data_AF-A0A354GMY0-F1
#
_entry.id   AF-A0A354GMY0-F1
#
_cell.length_a   1.000
_cell.length_b   1.000
_cell.length_c   1.000
_cell.angle_alpha   90.00
_cell.angle_beta   90.00
_cell.angle_gamma   90.00
#
_symmetry.space_group_name_H-M   'P 1'
#
loop_
_entity.id
_entity.type
_entity.pdbx_description
1 polymer ?
#
loop_
_entity_poly.entity_id
_entity_poly.type
_entity_poly.pdbx_seq_one_letter_code
_entity_poly.pdbx_strand_id
1 'polypeptide(L)'
;MTETETSNAALMASLPLTPLGYHLLPHESPDILVDVRAIIPDAELWLDIPNTVFMGDTPRSLIGTDREIRLRDVLRAVMFGLYS
;
A
#
# COMPACT_ATOMS: atom_id res chain seq x y z
N MET A 1 -7.68 20.18 -18.96
CA MET A 1 -7.21 18.80 -18.73
C MET A 1 -6.02 18.57 -19.64
N THR A 2 -4.85 18.32 -19.05
CA THR A 2 -3.61 18.10 -19.82
C THR A 2 -3.53 16.65 -20.30
N GLU A 3 -2.80 16.37 -21.38
CA GLU A 3 -2.63 14.99 -21.90
C GLU A 3 -2.07 14.02 -20.85
N THR A 4 -1.31 14.53 -19.88
CA THR A 4 -0.78 13.78 -18.74
C THR A 4 -1.88 13.33 -17.77
N GLU A 5 -2.90 14.16 -17.51
CA GLU A 5 -4.04 13.79 -16.66
C GLU A 5 -4.87 12.67 -17.30
N THR A 6 -5.10 12.76 -18.61
CA THR A 6 -5.82 11.72 -19.37
C THR A 6 -5.04 10.40 -19.40
N SER A 7 -3.72 10.47 -19.56
CA SER A 7 -2.86 9.28 -19.58
C SER A 7 -2.80 8.60 -18.21
N ASN A 8 -2.71 9.37 -17.13
CA ASN A 8 -2.74 8.84 -15.77
C ASN A 8 -4.10 8.21 -15.44
N ALA A 9 -5.21 8.83 -15.83
CA ALA A 9 -6.54 8.29 -15.61
C ALA A 9 -6.77 6.97 -16.38
N ALA A 10 -6.31 6.90 -17.64
CA ALA A 10 -6.38 5.68 -18.45
C ALA A 10 -5.52 4.56 -17.86
N LEU A 11 -4.32 4.88 -17.36
CA LEU A 11 -3.45 3.92 -16.69
C LEU A 11 -4.12 3.37 -15.42
N MET A 12 -4.67 4.22 -14.56
CA MET A 12 -5.38 3.79 -13.35
C MET A 12 -6.58 2.89 -13.67
N ALA A 13 -7.35 3.21 -14.72
CA ALA A 13 -8.49 2.40 -15.16
C ALA A 13 -8.11 0.99 -15.66
N SER A 14 -6.84 0.78 -16.03
CA SER A 14 -6.32 -0.52 -16.49
C SER A 14 -5.72 -1.38 -15.37
N LEU A 15 -5.53 -0.81 -14.17
CA LEU A 15 -4.97 -1.55 -13.04
C LEU A 15 -6.02 -2.45 -12.39
N PRO A 16 -5.63 -3.64 -11.91
CA PRO A 16 -6.57 -4.54 -11.25
C PRO A 16 -7.14 -3.85 -10.00
N LEU A 17 -8.48 -3.82 -9.92
CA LEU A 17 -9.22 -3.35 -8.75
C LEU A 17 -9.27 -4.49 -7.72
N THR A 18 -8.84 -4.20 -6.50
CA THR A 18 -8.96 -5.15 -5.39
C THR A 18 -10.42 -5.30 -4.94
N PRO A 19 -10.78 -6.38 -4.23
CA PRO A 19 -12.10 -6.51 -3.61
C PRO A 19 -12.47 -5.37 -2.65
N LEU A 20 -11.46 -4.63 -2.16
CA LEU A 20 -11.58 -3.51 -1.24
C LEU A 20 -11.72 -2.15 -1.96
N GLY A 21 -11.73 -2.13 -3.30
CA GLY A 21 -12.06 -0.93 -4.08
C GLY A 21 -10.90 0.02 -4.39
N TYR A 22 -9.64 -0.42 -4.23
CA TYR A 22 -8.46 0.33 -4.68
C TYR A 22 -7.65 -0.43 -5.71
N HIS A 23 -6.88 0.30 -6.53
CA HIS A 23 -6.02 -0.26 -7.55
C HIS A 23 -4.66 -0.70 -6.99
N LEU A 24 -4.17 -1.84 -7.44
CA LEU A 24 -2.78 -2.25 -7.24
C LEU A 24 -1.89 -1.65 -8.33
N LEU A 25 -0.73 -1.13 -7.95
CA LEU A 25 0.30 -0.75 -8.91
C LEU A 25 0.92 -2.01 -9.55
N PRO A 26 1.51 -1.90 -10.76
CA PRO A 26 1.99 -3.07 -11.50
C PRO A 26 3.00 -3.99 -10.80
N HIS A 27 3.70 -3.49 -9.78
CA HIS A 27 4.70 -4.22 -9.00
C HIS A 27 4.18 -4.69 -7.63
N GLU A 28 2.94 -4.35 -7.28
CA GLU A 28 2.35 -4.73 -5.99
C GLU A 28 1.77 -6.13 -6.03
N SER A 29 1.95 -6.87 -4.95
CA SER A 29 1.33 -8.17 -4.76
C SER A 29 -0.13 -8.01 -4.30
N PRO A 30 -1.06 -8.84 -4.82
CA PRO A 30 -2.39 -8.98 -4.24
C PRO A 30 -2.35 -9.36 -2.75
N ASP A 31 -1.40 -10.23 -2.37
CA ASP A 31 -1.11 -10.51 -0.96
C ASP A 31 -0.11 -9.49 -0.43
N ILE A 32 -0.60 -8.54 0.37
CA ILE A 32 0.20 -7.45 0.95
C ILE A 32 1.33 -7.96 1.85
N LEU A 33 1.22 -9.16 2.43
CA LEU A 33 2.27 -9.71 3.28
C LEU A 33 3.54 -10.03 2.48
N VAL A 34 3.41 -10.29 1.17
CA VAL A 34 4.57 -10.43 0.28
C VAL A 34 5.32 -9.10 0.18
N ASP A 35 4.59 -8.01 -0.05
CA ASP A 35 5.16 -6.67 -0.18
C ASP A 35 5.80 -6.20 1.14
N VAL A 36 5.12 -6.43 2.27
CA VAL A 36 5.66 -6.07 3.61
C VAL A 36 6.99 -6.77 3.86
N ARG A 37 7.10 -8.08 3.58
CA ARG A 37 8.34 -8.85 3.78
C ARG A 37 9.47 -8.45 2.83
N ALA A 38 9.12 -7.94 1.65
CA ALA A 38 10.10 -7.46 0.68
C ALA A 38 10.65 -6.07 1.04
N ILE A 39 9.84 -5.21 1.67
CA ILE A 39 10.16 -3.79 1.89
C ILE A 39 10.64 -3.53 3.32
N ILE A 40 10.06 -4.18 4.32
CA ILE A 40 10.25 -3.86 5.73
C ILE A 40 11.22 -4.86 6.39
N PRO A 41 12.34 -4.40 6.97
CA PRO A 41 13.19 -5.24 7.83
C PRO A 41 12.41 -5.74 9.04
N ASP A 42 12.63 -7.00 9.43
CA ASP A 42 11.93 -7.64 10.56
C ASP A 42 10.39 -7.52 10.46
N ALA A 43 9.85 -7.72 9.26
CA ALA A 43 8.45 -7.55 8.90
C ALA A 43 7.44 -8.11 9.91
N GLU A 44 7.66 -9.33 10.44
CA GLU A 44 6.72 -9.94 11.39
C GLU A 44 6.65 -9.18 12.71
N LEU A 45 7.78 -8.68 13.22
CA LEU A 45 7.78 -7.82 14.40
C LEU A 45 7.10 -6.49 14.11
N TRP A 46 7.43 -5.87 12.97
CA TRP A 46 6.86 -4.57 12.58
C TRP A 46 5.34 -4.63 12.43
N LEU A 47 4.80 -5.72 11.86
CA LEU A 47 3.36 -5.95 11.70
C LEU A 47 2.59 -5.91 13.03
N ASP A 48 3.24 -6.26 14.13
CA ASP A 48 2.64 -6.36 15.46
C ASP A 48 2.93 -5.16 16.37
N ILE A 49 3.68 -4.15 15.88
CA ILE A 49 3.97 -2.92 16.62
C ILE A 49 2.93 -1.83 16.27
N PRO A 50 2.28 -1.23 17.28
CA PRO A 50 1.46 -0.03 17.09
C PRO A 50 2.23 1.09 16.37
N ASN A 51 1.65 1.64 15.30
CA ASN A 51 2.30 2.67 14.49
C ASN A 51 1.47 3.96 14.51
N THR A 52 2.12 5.08 14.78
CA THR A 52 1.47 6.41 14.83
C THR A 52 0.91 6.84 13.48
N VAL A 53 1.51 6.41 12.37
CA VAL A 53 0.98 6.62 11.01
C VAL A 53 -0.39 5.95 10.83
N PHE A 54 -0.64 4.87 11.57
CA PHE A 54 -1.90 4.15 11.60
C PHE A 54 -2.76 4.54 12.82
N MET A 55 -2.54 5.72 13.40
CA MET A 55 -3.28 6.23 14.57
C MET A 55 -3.17 5.33 15.81
N GLY A 56 -2.07 4.59 15.94
CA GLY A 56 -1.82 3.67 17.05
C GLY A 56 -2.31 2.25 16.80
N ASP A 57 -2.89 1.96 15.63
CA ASP A 57 -3.17 0.58 15.23
C ASP A 57 -1.90 -0.14 14.77
N THR A 58 -1.93 -1.48 14.80
CA THR A 58 -0.85 -2.29 14.23
C THR A 58 -1.06 -2.44 12.73
N PRO A 59 0.02 -2.49 11.91
CA PRO A 59 -0.13 -2.71 10.47
C PRO A 59 -0.92 -4.00 10.17
N ARG A 60 -0.76 -5.05 10.99
CA ARG A 60 -1.51 -6.32 10.83
C ARG A 60 -3.02 -6.13 10.95
N SER A 61 -3.51 -5.22 11.81
CA SER A 61 -4.95 -5.01 11.99
C SER A 61 -5.63 -4.26 10.84
N LEU A 62 -4.84 -3.68 9.92
CA LEU A 62 -5.37 -2.98 8.74
C LEU A 62 -5.60 -3.93 7.55
N ILE A 63 -4.96 -5.10 7.54
CA ILE A 63 -5.01 -6.05 6.41
C ILE A 63 -6.43 -6.61 6.27
N GLY A 64 -6.94 -6.63 5.04
CA GLY A 64 -8.30 -7.09 4.72
C GLY A 64 -9.41 -6.09 5.08
N THR A 65 -9.05 -4.87 5.52
CA THR A 65 -10.01 -3.80 5.83
C THR A 65 -10.00 -2.72 4.76
N ASP A 66 -10.99 -1.83 4.78
CA ASP A 66 -11.02 -0.60 3.97
C ASP A 66 -9.78 0.30 4.18
N ARG A 67 -9.08 0.14 5.31
CA ARG A 67 -7.85 0.86 5.65
C ARG A 67 -6.58 0.21 5.11
N GLU A 68 -6.63 -0.96 4.47
CA GLU A 68 -5.44 -1.60 3.88
C GLU A 68 -4.73 -0.69 2.87
N ILE A 69 -5.46 0.16 2.14
CA ILE A 69 -4.87 1.13 1.22
C ILE A 69 -3.88 2.07 1.91
N ARG A 70 -4.13 2.44 3.18
CA ARG A 70 -3.19 3.27 3.96
C ARG A 70 -1.88 2.53 4.23
N LEU A 71 -1.96 1.23 4.51
CA LEU A 71 -0.78 0.40 4.68
C LEU A 71 0.02 0.31 3.36
N ARG A 72 -0.67 0.12 2.22
CA ARG A 72 -0.03 0.12 0.90
C ARG A 72 0.61 1.46 0.56
N ASP A 73 -0.04 2.57 0.88
CA ASP A 73 0.52 3.91 0.69
C ASP A 73 1.81 4.12 1.50
N VAL A 74 1.88 3.61 2.73
CA VAL A 74 3.10 3.63 3.52
C VAL A 74 4.18 2.76 2.89
N LEU A 75 3.86 1.55 2.44
CA LEU A 75 4.83 0.68 1.76
C LEU A 75 5.39 1.32 0.48
N ARG A 76 4.52 1.94 -0.33
CA ARG A 76 4.94 2.72 -1.52
C ARG A 76 5.91 3.81 -1.12
N ALA A 77 5.58 4.57 -0.09
CA ALA A 77 6.38 5.70 0.32
C ALA A 77 7.73 5.26 0.93
N VAL A 78 7.79 4.14 1.66
CA VAL A 78 9.05 3.54 2.11
C VAL A 78 9.89 3.07 0.92
N MET A 79 9.28 2.36 -0.04
CA MET A 79 9.98 1.85 -1.23
C MET A 79 10.63 2.97 -2.07
N PHE A 80 9.99 4.13 -2.17
CA PHE A 80 10.52 5.29 -2.89
C PHE A 80 11.37 6.23 -2.03
N GLY A 81 11.67 5.87 -0.77
CA GLY A 81 12.50 6.68 0.13
C GLY A 81 11.84 7.99 0.59
N LEU A 82 10.51 8.04 0.59
CA LEU A 82 9.71 9.20 0.99
C LEU A 82 9.30 9.19 2.49
N TYR A 83 9.63 8.13 3.21
CA TYR A 83 9.51 8.05 4.68
C TYR A 83 10.90 7.87 5.31
N SER A 84 11.22 8.71 6.29
CA SER A 84 12.43 8.69 7.12
C SER A 84 12.08 8.60 8.59
#